data_AF-A0A5N9GI47-F1
#
_entry.id   AF-A0A5N9GI47-F1
#
_cell.length_a   1.000
_cell.length_b   1.000
_cell.length_c   1.000
_cell.angle_alpha   90.00
_cell.angle_beta   90.00
_cell.angle_gamma   90.00
#
_symmetry.space_group_name_H-M   'P 1'
#
loop_
_entity.id
_entity.type
_entity.pdbx_description
1 polymer ?
#
loop_
_entity_poly.entity_id
_entity_poly.type
_entity_poly.pdbx_seq_one_letter_code
_entity_poly.pdbx_strand_id
1 'polypeptide(L)'
;MSFPSTIEPAESAIFLDIRSRVNTAGIEEALLGLVFDPKFEANSHFYVYYSAGGPGRSVVSRVTQRDGVAVPESELVVLEVPQPFSNHNGGQHAVGPDGMLYISLGDGGMGCDPQGNGQNRFDQLGSILRIDVPGLTPDQGYRVPPDNPFAGSTDARGEVWAYGLAIFGDSHSTGKMATSGPETKVRTVLKR
;
A
#
# COMPACT_ATOMS: atom_id res chain seq x y z
N MET A 1 25.50 25.54 8.79
CA MET A 1 25.88 24.42 7.91
C MET A 1 25.14 24.61 6.59
N SER A 2 25.87 24.86 5.50
CA SER A 2 25.29 24.97 4.16
C SER A 2 25.37 23.60 3.51
N PHE A 3 24.27 23.10 2.99
CA PHE A 3 24.32 21.94 2.10
C PHE A 3 24.95 22.38 0.77
N PRO A 4 25.90 21.63 0.21
CA PRO A 4 26.43 21.93 -1.12
C PRO A 4 25.31 21.80 -2.15
N SER A 5 25.14 22.83 -2.99
CA SER A 5 24.04 22.97 -3.96
C SER A 5 24.37 22.41 -5.35
N THR A 6 25.42 21.60 -5.48
CA THR A 6 25.86 21.05 -6.77
C THR A 6 26.24 19.58 -6.61
N ILE A 7 25.22 18.73 -6.55
CA ILE A 7 25.34 17.40 -7.13
C ILE A 7 24.76 17.56 -8.53
N GLU A 8 25.63 17.68 -9.54
CA GLU A 8 25.22 17.45 -10.93
C GLU A 8 24.64 16.04 -10.96
N PRO A 9 23.34 15.85 -11.30
CA PRO A 9 22.80 14.51 -11.38
C PRO A 9 23.55 13.77 -12.50
N ALA A 10 24.08 12.59 -12.18
CA ALA A 10 24.41 11.62 -13.22
C ALA A 10 23.19 11.47 -14.14
N GLU A 11 23.43 11.34 -15.44
CA GLU A 11 22.42 11.19 -16.49
C GLU A 11 21.19 10.41 -16.00
N SER A 12 20.00 11.05 -16.00
CA SER A 12 18.80 10.43 -15.46
C SER A 12 18.33 9.31 -16.40
N ALA A 13 18.63 8.07 -16.05
CA ALA A 13 18.13 6.90 -16.77
C ALA A 13 16.75 6.47 -16.23
N ILE A 14 15.91 5.92 -17.10
CA ILE A 14 14.64 5.31 -16.70
C ILE A 14 14.95 4.03 -15.91
N PHE A 15 14.57 4.02 -14.63
CA PHE A 15 14.73 2.83 -13.78
C PHE A 15 13.67 1.76 -14.04
N LEU A 16 12.41 2.15 -14.24
CA LEU A 16 11.26 1.28 -14.48
C LEU A 16 10.29 1.95 -15.46
N ASP A 17 9.84 1.23 -16.49
CA ASP A 17 8.76 1.66 -17.39
C ASP A 17 7.62 0.63 -17.38
N ILE A 18 6.51 1.00 -16.75
CA ILE A 18 5.28 0.21 -16.72
C ILE A 18 4.08 1.03 -17.19
N ARG A 19 4.29 2.08 -17.99
CA ARG A 19 3.20 2.97 -18.46
C ARG A 19 2.05 2.24 -19.15
N SER A 20 2.33 1.09 -19.79
CA SER A 20 1.31 0.24 -20.41
C SER A 20 0.40 -0.48 -19.41
N ARG A 21 0.77 -0.55 -18.13
CA ARG A 21 0.03 -1.22 -17.04
C ARG A 21 -0.70 -0.24 -16.14
N VAL A 22 -0.24 1.01 -16.10
CA VAL A 22 -0.73 2.04 -15.20
C VAL A 22 -1.89 2.79 -15.83
N ASN A 23 -3.03 2.81 -15.16
CA ASN A 23 -4.12 3.72 -15.46
C ASN A 23 -3.78 5.12 -14.95
N THR A 24 -3.99 6.12 -15.79
CA THR A 24 -3.73 7.54 -15.48
C THR A 24 -4.90 8.45 -15.88
N ALA A 25 -6.06 7.85 -16.18
CA ALA A 25 -7.25 8.60 -16.60
C ALA A 25 -7.96 9.30 -15.43
N GLY A 26 -7.75 8.80 -14.21
CA GLY A 26 -8.36 9.26 -12.97
C GLY A 26 -7.62 10.37 -12.23
N ILE A 27 -8.20 10.81 -11.11
CA ILE A 27 -7.70 11.95 -10.32
C ILE A 27 -6.45 11.55 -9.52
N GLU A 28 -6.46 10.38 -8.90
CA GLU A 28 -5.35 9.84 -8.10
C GLU A 28 -4.76 8.57 -8.72
N GLU A 29 -5.11 8.26 -9.97
CA GLU A 29 -4.61 7.06 -10.64
C GLU A 29 -3.23 7.30 -11.24
N ALA A 30 -2.21 6.60 -10.72
CA ALA A 30 -0.85 6.66 -11.24
C ALA A 30 -0.01 5.49 -10.71
N LEU A 31 1.31 5.56 -10.90
CA LEU A 31 2.28 4.89 -10.03
C LEU A 31 2.39 5.71 -8.74
N LEU A 32 1.92 5.15 -7.62
CA LEU A 32 1.70 5.90 -6.36
C LEU A 32 2.74 5.58 -5.29
N GLY A 33 3.47 4.48 -5.41
CA GLY A 33 4.53 4.18 -4.46
C GLY A 33 5.57 3.20 -5.00
N LEU A 34 6.74 3.24 -4.39
CA LEU A 34 7.83 2.30 -4.56
C LEU A 34 8.57 2.13 -3.23
N VAL A 35 8.89 0.89 -2.86
CA VAL A 35 9.76 0.59 -1.73
C VAL A 35 10.73 -0.53 -2.09
N PHE A 36 12.01 -0.37 -1.74
CA PHE A 36 12.99 -1.44 -1.86
C PHE A 36 12.81 -2.47 -0.75
N ASP A 37 13.01 -3.74 -1.08
CA ASP A 37 13.11 -4.78 -0.06
C ASP A 37 14.32 -4.47 0.85
N PRO A 38 14.25 -4.66 2.18
CA PRO A 38 15.40 -4.44 3.06
C PRO A 38 16.64 -5.27 2.69
N LYS A 39 16.45 -6.36 1.93
CA LYS A 39 17.52 -7.20 1.38
C LYS A 39 17.79 -6.91 -0.10
N PHE A 40 17.47 -5.72 -0.60
CA PHE A 40 17.62 -5.35 -2.01
C PHE A 40 19.01 -5.65 -2.58
N GLU A 41 20.07 -5.38 -1.82
CA GLU A 41 21.45 -5.70 -2.24
C GLU A 41 21.70 -7.20 -2.49
N ALA A 42 20.90 -8.07 -1.87
CA ALA A 42 21.01 -9.52 -1.98
C ALA A 42 19.97 -10.15 -2.93
N ASN A 43 18.79 -9.54 -3.09
CA ASN A 43 17.68 -10.12 -3.87
C ASN A 43 17.20 -9.27 -5.05
N SER A 44 17.66 -8.02 -5.16
CA SER A 44 17.24 -7.04 -6.17
C SER A 44 15.73 -6.84 -6.27
N HIS A 45 14.98 -7.08 -5.19
CA HIS A 45 13.54 -6.97 -5.16
C HIS A 45 13.06 -5.61 -4.64
N PHE A 46 12.06 -5.06 -5.29
CA PHE A 46 11.35 -3.89 -4.80
C PHE A 46 9.86 -4.05 -5.10
N TYR A 47 9.04 -3.31 -4.38
CA TYR A 47 7.59 -3.34 -4.53
C TYR A 47 7.12 -2.01 -5.11
N VAL A 48 6.10 -2.08 -5.95
CA VAL A 48 5.43 -0.92 -6.53
C VAL A 48 3.95 -0.99 -6.23
N TYR A 49 3.34 0.18 -6.10
CA TYR A 49 1.90 0.35 -5.98
C TYR A 49 1.42 1.22 -7.12
N TYR A 50 0.50 0.74 -7.94
CA TYR A 50 -0.05 1.51 -9.05
C TYR A 50 -1.54 1.24 -9.28
N SER A 51 -2.22 2.19 -9.90
CA SER A 51 -3.60 2.02 -10.35
C SER A 51 -3.62 1.34 -11.72
N ALA A 52 -4.47 0.34 -11.92
CA ALA A 52 -4.64 -0.39 -13.17
C ALA A 52 -6.11 -0.33 -13.62
N GLY A 53 -6.34 -0.35 -14.94
CA GLY A 53 -7.66 -0.22 -15.54
C GLY A 53 -8.26 -1.55 -16.03
N GLY A 54 -9.55 -1.52 -16.36
CA GLY A 54 -10.29 -2.61 -17.01
C GLY A 54 -10.44 -3.92 -16.21
N PRO A 55 -11.03 -3.94 -14.99
CA PRO A 55 -11.64 -2.85 -14.22
C PRO A 55 -10.64 -2.06 -13.37
N GLY A 56 -11.08 -0.92 -12.82
CA GLY A 56 -10.28 -0.08 -11.92
C GLY A 56 -9.88 -0.83 -10.64
N ARG A 57 -8.57 -0.83 -10.34
CA ARG A 57 -8.00 -1.51 -9.17
C ARG A 57 -6.64 -0.94 -8.80
N SER A 58 -6.25 -1.11 -7.55
CA SER A 58 -4.88 -0.92 -7.10
C SER A 58 -4.13 -2.23 -7.15
N VAL A 59 -2.89 -2.18 -7.62
CA VAL A 59 -2.00 -3.33 -7.76
C VAL A 59 -0.75 -3.08 -6.94
N VAL A 60 -0.43 -4.04 -6.07
CA VAL A 60 0.88 -4.13 -5.42
C VAL A 60 1.64 -5.27 -6.07
N SER A 61 2.80 -4.96 -6.62
CA SER A 61 3.63 -5.92 -7.35
C SER A 61 5.06 -5.90 -6.83
N ARG A 62 5.71 -7.06 -6.79
CA ARG A 62 7.16 -7.19 -6.64
C ARG A 62 7.80 -7.20 -8.02
N VAL A 63 8.86 -6.43 -8.22
CA VAL A 63 9.66 -6.38 -9.44
C VAL A 63 11.12 -6.65 -9.08
N THR A 64 11.85 -7.27 -10.01
CA THR A 64 13.28 -7.55 -9.87
C THR A 64 14.12 -6.61 -10.72
N GLN A 65 15.21 -6.13 -10.17
CA GLN A 65 16.23 -5.36 -10.86
C GLN A 65 17.34 -6.29 -11.41
N ARG A 66 17.86 -5.99 -12.60
CA ARG A 66 19.05 -6.61 -13.21
C ARG A 66 19.93 -5.52 -13.81
N ASP A 67 21.24 -5.58 -13.58
CA ASP A 67 22.23 -4.64 -14.14
C ASP A 67 21.88 -3.13 -14.01
N GLY A 68 21.51 -2.71 -12.79
CA GLY A 68 21.08 -1.34 -12.48
C GLY A 68 19.66 -0.94 -12.88
N VAL A 69 18.90 -1.78 -13.60
CA VAL A 69 17.58 -1.42 -14.16
C VAL A 69 16.49 -2.42 -13.77
N ALA A 70 15.27 -1.96 -13.52
CA ALA A 70 14.15 -2.86 -13.27
C ALA A 70 13.78 -3.65 -14.53
N VAL A 71 13.35 -4.90 -14.35
CA VAL A 71 12.86 -5.76 -15.43
C VAL A 71 11.34 -5.86 -15.33
N PRO A 72 10.55 -5.10 -16.12
CA PRO A 72 9.09 -5.11 -16.02
C PRO A 72 8.48 -6.51 -16.16
N GLU A 73 9.07 -7.39 -16.95
CA GLU A 73 8.61 -8.77 -17.19
C GLU A 73 8.84 -9.69 -15.99
N SER A 74 9.64 -9.26 -15.00
CA SER A 74 9.83 -9.99 -13.74
C SER A 74 8.73 -9.74 -12.70
N GLU A 75 7.72 -8.95 -13.06
CA GLU A 75 6.61 -8.60 -12.19
C GLU A 75 5.92 -9.85 -11.61
N LEU A 76 5.82 -9.86 -10.29
CA LEU A 76 4.96 -10.75 -9.53
C LEU A 76 3.89 -9.91 -8.84
N VAL A 77 2.65 -10.04 -9.29
CA VAL A 77 1.50 -9.40 -8.64
C VAL A 77 1.30 -10.02 -7.26
N VAL A 78 1.38 -9.19 -6.22
CA VAL A 78 1.24 -9.59 -4.81
C VAL A 78 -0.21 -9.44 -4.37
N LEU A 79 -0.83 -8.31 -4.67
CA LEU A 79 -2.18 -7.98 -4.23
C LEU A 79 -2.86 -7.11 -5.29
N GLU A 80 -4.14 -7.41 -5.56
CA GLU A 80 -5.03 -6.54 -6.32
C GLU A 80 -6.26 -6.20 -5.48
N VAL A 81 -6.60 -4.92 -5.41
CA VAL A 81 -7.77 -4.42 -4.67
C VAL A 81 -8.64 -3.61 -5.62
N PRO A 82 -9.89 -4.01 -5.88
CA PRO A 82 -10.81 -3.23 -6.71
C PRO A 82 -10.96 -1.79 -6.21
N GLN A 83 -10.99 -0.82 -7.12
CA GLN A 83 -11.17 0.59 -6.83
C GLN A 83 -12.50 1.06 -7.45
N PRO A 84 -13.53 1.38 -6.64
CA PRO A 84 -14.83 1.78 -7.18
C PRO A 84 -14.81 3.17 -7.82
N PHE A 85 -13.90 4.05 -7.39
CA PHE A 85 -13.71 5.38 -7.94
C PHE A 85 -12.22 5.69 -8.19
N SER A 86 -11.96 6.78 -8.90
CA SER A 86 -10.63 7.18 -9.34
C SER A 86 -9.86 8.06 -8.35
N ASN A 87 -10.36 8.18 -7.12
CA ASN A 87 -9.78 8.95 -6.03
C ASN A 87 -9.78 8.14 -4.73
N HIS A 88 -9.06 8.61 -3.72
CA HIS A 88 -8.72 7.92 -2.49
C HIS A 88 -8.13 6.53 -2.74
N ASN A 89 -7.18 6.44 -3.68
CA ASN A 89 -6.54 5.17 -4.01
C ASN A 89 -5.45 4.79 -3.00
N GLY A 90 -5.02 5.69 -2.12
CA GLY A 90 -3.95 5.43 -1.14
C GLY A 90 -2.59 5.29 -1.81
N GLY A 91 -1.85 4.23 -1.50
CA GLY A 91 -0.63 3.86 -2.24
C GLY A 91 0.69 4.03 -1.50
N GLN A 92 0.68 4.67 -0.32
CA GLN A 92 1.85 4.60 0.56
C GLN A 92 2.04 3.16 1.06
N HIS A 93 3.27 2.67 0.98
CA HIS A 93 3.64 1.37 1.51
C HIS A 93 5.10 1.38 1.98
N ALA A 94 5.42 0.51 2.93
CA ALA A 94 6.74 0.41 3.53
C ALA A 94 6.98 -1.00 4.06
N VAL A 95 8.24 -1.44 4.08
CA VAL A 95 8.62 -2.66 4.78
C VAL A 95 8.98 -2.31 6.22
N GLY A 96 8.26 -2.90 7.18
CA GLY A 96 8.47 -2.66 8.60
C GLY A 96 9.75 -3.32 9.13
N PRO A 97 10.18 -2.97 10.36
CA PRO A 97 11.32 -3.61 11.00
C PRO A 97 11.10 -5.11 11.31
N ASP A 98 9.84 -5.55 11.29
CA ASP A 98 9.41 -6.94 11.40
C ASP A 98 9.49 -7.71 10.07
N GLY A 99 9.88 -7.04 8.98
CA GLY A 99 10.00 -7.63 7.64
C GLY A 99 8.68 -7.76 6.89
N MET A 100 7.58 -7.23 7.42
CA MET A 100 6.27 -7.27 6.77
C MET A 100 6.08 -6.06 5.87
N LEU A 101 5.31 -6.24 4.79
CA LEU A 101 4.91 -5.14 3.92
C LEU A 101 3.61 -4.52 4.46
N TYR A 102 3.68 -3.23 4.79
CA TYR A 102 2.55 -2.41 5.18
C TYR A 102 2.04 -1.63 3.99
N ILE A 103 0.75 -1.70 3.70
CA ILE A 103 0.13 -1.08 2.52
C ILE A 103 -1.05 -0.23 2.97
N SER A 104 -1.02 1.07 2.68
CA SER A 104 -2.16 1.95 2.91
C SER A 104 -3.09 1.95 1.69
N LEU A 105 -4.38 1.76 1.97
CA LEU A 105 -5.48 1.87 1.02
C LEU A 105 -6.42 2.96 1.51
N GLY A 106 -6.80 3.87 0.62
CA GLY A 106 -7.94 4.75 0.89
C GLY A 106 -9.26 3.98 0.82
N ASP A 107 -10.36 4.63 1.15
CA ASP A 107 -11.73 4.06 1.12
C ASP A 107 -12.25 3.74 -0.30
N GLY A 108 -11.44 4.04 -1.32
CA GLY A 108 -11.79 3.84 -2.72
C GLY A 108 -12.63 4.95 -3.31
N GLY A 109 -12.82 6.03 -2.57
CA GLY A 109 -13.17 7.33 -3.12
C GLY A 109 -14.66 7.64 -3.17
N MET A 110 -14.91 8.68 -3.96
CA MET A 110 -16.03 9.61 -3.87
C MET A 110 -16.11 10.35 -2.51
N GLY A 111 -16.70 11.55 -2.51
CA GLY A 111 -16.91 12.29 -1.27
C GLY A 111 -17.85 11.54 -0.32
N CYS A 112 -17.54 11.59 0.98
CA CYS A 112 -18.35 11.01 2.06
C CYS A 112 -18.46 9.47 2.07
N ASP A 113 -17.51 8.74 1.46
CA ASP A 113 -17.43 7.26 1.49
C ASP A 113 -18.79 6.57 1.25
N PRO A 114 -19.37 6.70 0.04
CA PRO A 114 -20.70 6.16 -0.25
C PRO A 114 -20.75 4.62 -0.19
N GLN A 115 -19.60 3.95 -0.24
CA GLN A 115 -19.48 2.50 -0.11
C GLN A 115 -19.35 2.06 1.36
N GLY A 116 -19.11 2.99 2.29
CA GLY A 116 -18.90 2.70 3.71
C GLY A 116 -17.63 1.89 3.97
N ASN A 117 -16.66 1.95 3.06
CA ASN A 117 -15.45 1.13 3.10
C ASN A 117 -14.53 1.51 4.25
N GLY A 118 -14.51 2.79 4.64
CA GLY A 118 -13.66 3.28 5.72
C GLY A 118 -13.90 2.55 7.05
N GLN A 119 -15.11 2.05 7.30
CA GLN A 119 -15.43 1.26 8.51
C GLN A 119 -15.67 -0.22 8.23
N ASN A 120 -15.54 -0.66 6.98
CA ASN A 120 -15.82 -2.03 6.57
C ASN A 120 -14.58 -2.92 6.74
N ARG A 121 -14.47 -3.57 7.89
CA ARG A 121 -13.40 -4.53 8.20
C ARG A 121 -13.43 -5.82 7.35
N PHE A 122 -14.47 -6.04 6.56
CA PHE A 122 -14.56 -7.17 5.62
C PHE A 122 -13.99 -6.83 4.23
N ASP A 123 -13.56 -5.60 4.01
CA ASP A 123 -12.84 -5.17 2.82
C ASP A 123 -11.42 -4.69 3.18
N GLN A 124 -10.57 -4.52 2.16
CA GLN A 124 -9.22 -3.99 2.27
C GLN A 124 -9.19 -2.46 2.13
N LEU A 125 -10.22 -1.85 1.53
CA LEU A 125 -10.30 -0.39 1.40
C LEU A 125 -10.43 0.29 2.77
N GLY A 126 -9.91 1.52 2.87
CA GLY A 126 -9.94 2.31 4.10
C GLY A 126 -9.06 1.75 5.23
N SER A 127 -7.99 1.03 4.87
CA SER A 127 -7.19 0.25 5.81
C SER A 127 -5.68 0.42 5.61
N ILE A 128 -4.92 0.06 6.64
CA ILE A 128 -3.53 -0.33 6.52
C ILE A 128 -3.53 -1.86 6.56
N LEU A 129 -3.00 -2.49 5.52
CA LEU A 129 -2.74 -3.93 5.49
C LEU A 129 -1.34 -4.22 6.02
N ARG A 130 -1.15 -5.40 6.60
CA ARG A 130 0.15 -5.97 6.96
C ARG A 130 0.22 -7.40 6.42
N ILE A 131 1.10 -7.63 5.45
CA ILE A 131 1.25 -8.92 4.77
C ILE A 131 2.70 -9.40 4.78
N ASP A 132 2.87 -10.72 4.82
CA ASP A 132 4.16 -11.40 4.75
C ASP A 132 4.49 -11.69 3.27
N VAL A 133 5.51 -10.98 2.79
CA VAL A 133 6.03 -11.02 1.41
C VAL A 133 7.41 -11.68 1.24
N PRO A 134 8.23 -11.87 2.29
CA PRO A 134 9.41 -12.73 2.19
C PRO A 134 9.10 -14.13 1.64
N GLY A 135 9.86 -14.50 0.60
CA GLY A 135 9.79 -15.83 -0.01
C GLY A 135 8.59 -16.05 -0.93
N LEU A 136 7.88 -14.99 -1.32
CA LEU A 136 6.83 -15.07 -2.35
C LEU A 136 7.34 -15.73 -3.64
N THR A 137 6.63 -16.76 -4.08
CA THR A 137 6.83 -17.42 -5.38
C THR A 137 5.59 -17.20 -6.26
N PRO A 138 5.69 -17.33 -7.59
CA PRO A 138 4.54 -17.12 -8.48
C PRO A 138 3.32 -18.01 -8.20
N ASP A 139 3.54 -19.18 -7.60
CA ASP A 139 2.50 -20.14 -7.20
C ASP A 139 1.95 -19.89 -5.78
N GLN A 140 2.55 -18.98 -5.01
CA GLN A 140 2.15 -18.68 -3.64
C GLN A 140 1.73 -17.21 -3.51
N GLY A 141 0.48 -16.99 -3.10
CA GLY A 141 0.03 -15.66 -2.68
C GLY A 141 0.75 -15.19 -1.42
N TYR A 142 0.53 -13.94 -1.04
CA TYR A 142 1.01 -13.42 0.25
C TYR A 142 0.42 -14.22 1.40
N ARG A 143 1.12 -14.22 2.54
CA ARG A 143 0.62 -14.79 3.78
C ARG A 143 0.13 -13.68 4.70
N VAL A 144 -0.89 -14.00 5.49
CA VAL A 144 -1.31 -13.16 6.61
C VAL A 144 -0.46 -13.54 7.82
N PRO A 145 0.30 -12.60 8.41
CA PRO A 145 1.03 -12.87 9.63
C PRO A 145 0.09 -13.34 10.75
N PRO A 146 0.44 -14.39 11.52
CA PRO A 146 -0.42 -14.94 12.56
C PRO A 146 -0.63 -14.01 13.75
N ASP A 147 0.24 -13.00 13.90
CA ASP A 147 0.17 -11.94 14.91
C ASP A 147 -0.61 -10.70 14.42
N ASN A 148 -1.21 -10.74 13.22
CA ASN A 148 -2.15 -9.70 12.82
C ASN A 148 -3.39 -9.68 13.73
N PRO A 149 -3.99 -8.50 13.98
CA PRO A 149 -5.11 -8.34 14.89
C PRO A 149 -6.35 -9.16 14.53
N PHE A 150 -6.51 -9.46 13.24
CA PHE A 150 -7.66 -10.21 12.71
C PHE A 150 -7.25 -11.54 12.08
N ALA A 151 -6.03 -12.03 12.32
CA ALA A 151 -5.58 -13.31 11.80
C ALA A 151 -6.53 -14.44 12.24
N GLY A 152 -7.06 -15.20 11.28
CA GLY A 152 -8.02 -16.29 11.54
C GLY A 152 -9.41 -15.83 12.02
N SER A 153 -9.68 -14.52 12.04
CA SER A 153 -10.99 -13.99 12.39
C SER A 153 -12.01 -14.23 11.27
N THR A 154 -13.25 -14.51 11.65
CA THR A 154 -14.42 -14.47 10.74
C THR A 154 -15.06 -13.09 10.68
N ASP A 155 -14.64 -12.19 11.56
CA ASP A 155 -15.24 -10.88 11.74
C ASP A 155 -14.56 -9.79 10.91
N ALA A 156 -13.37 -10.03 10.37
CA ALA A 156 -12.61 -9.09 9.55
C ALA A 156 -11.61 -9.83 8.66
N ARG A 157 -11.07 -9.16 7.63
CA ARG A 157 -9.99 -9.71 6.80
C ARG A 157 -8.70 -9.78 7.59
N GLY A 158 -8.00 -10.93 7.52
CA GLY A 158 -6.83 -11.20 8.35
C GLY A 158 -5.64 -10.28 8.07
N GLU A 159 -5.50 -9.80 6.85
CA GLU A 159 -4.46 -8.87 6.42
C GLU A 159 -4.64 -7.44 6.97
N VAL A 160 -5.81 -7.08 7.48
CA VAL A 160 -6.07 -5.73 8.01
C VAL A 160 -5.30 -5.54 9.32
N TRP A 161 -4.46 -4.51 9.36
CA TRP A 161 -3.71 -4.10 10.57
C TRP A 161 -4.41 -2.96 11.32
N ALA A 162 -4.93 -2.00 10.56
CA ALA A 162 -5.74 -0.90 11.06
C ALA A 162 -6.78 -0.52 10.00
N TYR A 163 -7.92 0.03 10.41
CA TYR A 163 -8.97 0.49 9.51
C TYR A 163 -9.54 1.82 10.02
N GLY A 164 -10.38 2.48 9.21
CA GLY A 164 -10.90 3.81 9.53
C GLY A 164 -10.27 4.95 8.73
N LEU A 165 -9.55 4.67 7.65
CA LEU A 165 -8.88 5.69 6.85
C LEU A 165 -9.83 6.26 5.78
N ALA A 166 -9.99 7.59 5.77
CA ALA A 166 -10.68 8.36 4.73
C ALA A 166 -10.05 9.77 4.62
N ILE A 167 -9.89 10.31 3.41
CA ILE A 167 -9.18 11.60 3.17
C ILE A 167 -10.11 12.82 3.26
N PHE A 168 -11.43 12.67 3.15
CA PHE A 168 -12.39 13.73 3.45
C PHE A 168 -13.42 13.26 4.47
N GLY A 169 -13.30 13.71 5.71
CA GLY A 169 -14.39 13.64 6.68
C GLY A 169 -15.36 14.79 6.47
N ASP A 170 -16.66 14.54 6.67
CA ASP A 170 -17.33 15.24 7.79
C ASP A 170 -18.60 14.56 8.35
N SER A 171 -18.69 14.61 9.68
CA SER A 171 -19.86 14.47 10.58
C SER A 171 -20.73 13.18 10.46
N HIS A 172 -20.65 12.17 11.34
CA HIS A 172 -21.21 12.18 12.71
C HIS A 172 -20.70 10.99 13.57
N SER A 173 -19.76 10.18 13.09
CA SER A 173 -19.12 9.14 13.91
C SER A 173 -17.73 9.60 14.28
N THR A 174 -17.50 9.81 15.57
CA THR A 174 -16.17 10.08 16.14
C THR A 174 -15.13 9.13 15.54
N GLY A 175 -14.16 9.67 14.81
CA GLY A 175 -13.04 8.92 14.25
C GLY A 175 -12.38 8.05 15.30
N LYS A 176 -12.62 6.74 15.21
CA LYS A 176 -11.88 5.74 15.96
C LYS A 176 -11.00 5.02 14.95
N MET A 177 -9.74 5.45 14.86
CA MET A 177 -8.69 4.60 14.33
C MET A 177 -8.52 3.45 15.32
N ALA A 178 -8.98 2.26 14.95
CA ALA A 178 -8.89 1.08 15.80
C ALA A 178 -7.59 0.34 15.47
N THR A 179 -6.73 0.19 16.47
CA THR A 179 -5.62 -0.76 16.46
C THR A 179 -5.92 -1.78 17.56
N SER A 180 -5.90 -3.07 17.26
CA SER A 180 -6.13 -4.13 18.26
C SER A 180 -4.91 -5.04 18.37
N GLY A 181 -3.78 -4.48 18.82
CA GLY A 181 -2.59 -5.21 19.23
C GLY A 181 -2.35 -5.07 20.75
N PRO A 182 -1.56 -5.96 21.38
CA PRO A 182 -1.23 -5.85 22.79
C PRO A 182 -0.33 -4.62 23.04
N GLU A 183 -0.94 -3.60 23.63
CA GLU A 183 -0.37 -2.35 24.17
C GLU A 183 0.74 -1.65 23.37
N THR A 184 0.35 -0.67 22.55
CA THR A 184 1.11 0.58 22.44
C THR A 184 0.14 1.74 22.65
N LYS A 185 0.30 2.45 23.77
CA LYS A 185 -0.59 3.52 24.21
C LYS A 185 -0.69 4.63 23.17
N VAL A 186 -1.83 4.73 22.50
CA VAL A 186 -2.23 5.94 21.76
C VAL A 186 -2.73 6.96 22.78
N ARG A 187 -1.90 7.95 23.12
CA ARG A 187 -2.37 9.16 23.81
C ARG A 187 -2.90 10.14 22.78
N THR A 188 -4.23 10.20 22.65
CA THR A 188 -4.89 11.35 22.03
C THR A 188 -4.81 12.52 23.02
N VAL A 189 -3.91 13.47 22.77
CA VAL A 189 -3.94 14.77 23.46
C VAL A 189 -4.89 15.66 22.67
N LEU A 190 -6.15 15.70 23.11
CA LEU A 190 -7.08 16.77 22.76
C LEU A 190 -7.02 17.85 23.86
N LYS A 191 -6.56 19.05 23.50
CA LYS A 191 -7.06 20.39 23.90
C LYS A 191 -5.98 21.44 23.61
N ARG A 192 -6.31 22.63 23.13
CA ARG A 192 -7.60 23.36 23.20
C ARG A 192 -8.08 23.80 21.83
#